data_AF-A0A929NX84-F1
#
_entry.id   AF-A0A929NX84-F1
#
_cell.length_a   1.000
_cell.length_b   1.000
_cell.length_c   1.000
_cell.angle_alpha   90.00
_cell.angle_beta   90.00
_cell.angle_gamma   90.00
#
_symmetry.space_group_name_H-M   'P 1'
#
loop_
_entity.id
_entity.type
_entity.pdbx_description
1 polymer ?
#
loop_
_entity_poly.entity_id
_entity_poly.type
_entity_poly.pdbx_seq_one_letter_code
_entity_poly.pdbx_strand_id
1 'polypeptide(L)'
;MMTPINNKLTKLAGAVITCAVISACSPDVSNPPPLNSGAPSKGGLNLDTFVAIGDSLTAGYADGALYLLGQQNSFPNMLAQQFAQVSSAGFEQPLVSDNLGGLL
;
A
#
# COMPACT_ATOMS: atom_id res chain seq x y z
N MET A 1 34.54 7.24 -39.34
CA MET A 1 35.14 8.55 -39.04
C MET A 1 34.17 9.27 -38.10
N MET A 2 34.36 9.12 -36.79
CA MET A 2 33.47 9.63 -35.75
C MET A 2 33.92 11.07 -35.43
N THR A 3 33.14 12.08 -35.83
CA THR A 3 33.45 13.48 -35.48
C THR A 3 33.31 13.67 -33.97
N PRO A 4 34.22 14.44 -33.31
CA PRO A 4 34.17 14.63 -31.87
C PRO A 4 32.93 15.46 -31.53
N ILE A 5 32.02 14.86 -30.76
CA ILE A 5 30.81 15.53 -30.27
C ILE A 5 31.28 16.72 -29.42
N ASN A 6 30.91 17.92 -29.83
CA ASN A 6 31.36 19.14 -29.17
C ASN A 6 30.79 19.25 -27.75
N ASN A 7 31.59 19.76 -26.81
CA ASN A 7 31.24 19.87 -25.39
C ASN A 7 29.99 20.75 -25.13
N LYS A 8 29.55 21.55 -26.11
CA LYS A 8 28.33 22.34 -26.00
C LYS A 8 27.08 21.48 -26.25
N LEU A 9 27.13 20.57 -27.21
CA LEU A 9 26.01 19.71 -27.58
C LEU A 9 25.78 18.60 -26.53
N THR A 10 26.84 18.04 -25.95
CA THR A 10 26.71 17.11 -24.81
C THR A 10 26.15 17.79 -23.57
N LYS A 11 26.57 19.02 -23.27
CA LYS A 11 26.01 19.82 -22.16
C LYS A 11 24.54 20.17 -22.38
N LEU A 12 24.17 20.52 -23.62
CA LEU A 12 22.79 20.84 -23.97
C LEU A 12 21.89 19.59 -23.90
N ALA A 13 22.37 18.45 -24.41
CA ALA A 13 21.66 17.18 -24.30
C ALA A 13 21.48 16.75 -22.83
N GLY A 14 22.52 16.90 -22.00
CA GLY A 14 22.45 16.62 -20.57
C GLY A 14 21.45 17.53 -19.84
N ALA A 15 21.41 18.82 -20.17
CA ALA A 15 20.43 19.76 -19.60
C ALA A 15 18.99 19.42 -20.01
N VAL A 16 18.75 19.07 -21.28
CA VAL A 16 17.42 18.70 -21.77
C VAL A 16 16.93 17.39 -21.17
N ILE A 17 17.80 16.37 -21.07
CA ILE A 17 17.45 15.09 -20.44
C ILE A 17 17.13 15.30 -18.95
N THR A 18 17.96 16.08 -18.23
CA THR A 18 17.71 16.41 -16.83
C THR A 18 16.37 17.12 -16.65
N CYS A 19 16.05 18.12 -17.49
CA CYS A 19 14.76 18.82 -17.47
C CYS A 19 13.56 17.93 -17.81
N ALA A 20 13.73 16.89 -18.62
CA ALA A 20 12.67 15.94 -18.92
C ALA A 20 12.40 14.97 -17.76
N VAL A 21 13.39 14.66 -16.92
CA VAL A 21 13.18 13.76 -15.76
C VAL A 21 12.44 14.47 -14.61
N ILE A 22 12.62 15.79 -14.45
CA ILE A 22 11.92 16.57 -13.40
C ILE A 22 10.48 16.95 -13.77
N SER A 23 10.04 16.84 -15.03
CA SER A 23 8.65 17.13 -15.44
C SER A 23 7.72 15.91 -15.40
N ALA A 24 8.20 14.73 -14.97
CA ALA A 24 7.39 13.52 -14.89
C ALA A 24 6.34 13.54 -13.75
N CYS A 25 6.39 14.53 -12.85
CA CYS A 25 5.33 14.75 -11.88
C CYS A 25 4.21 15.58 -12.55
N SER A 26 3.01 14.99 -12.73
CA SER A 26 1.78 15.76 -13.05
C SER A 26 0.99 16.08 -11.79
N PRO A 27 1.21 17.29 -11.29
CA PRO A 27 0.33 17.90 -10.35
C PRO A 27 -1.14 17.99 -10.69
N ASP A 28 -2.07 17.55 -9.84
CA ASP A 28 -3.02 18.56 -9.35
C ASP A 28 -2.39 19.13 -8.06
N VAL A 29 -1.26 19.86 -8.21
CA VAL A 29 -0.42 20.32 -7.08
C VAL A 29 -0.98 21.55 -6.39
N SER A 30 -1.90 22.23 -7.05
CA SER A 30 -2.41 23.52 -6.58
C SER A 30 -3.09 23.39 -5.22
N ASN A 31 -3.70 22.23 -4.96
CA ASN A 31 -4.32 21.90 -3.69
C ASN A 31 -4.57 20.38 -3.62
N PRO A 32 -3.54 19.54 -3.34
CA PRO A 32 -3.77 18.13 -3.08
C PRO A 32 -4.75 18.06 -1.90
N PRO A 33 -5.90 17.39 -2.06
CA PRO A 33 -6.83 17.32 -0.95
C PRO A 33 -6.13 16.51 0.16
N PRO A 34 -6.29 16.88 1.44
CA PRO A 34 -5.56 16.23 2.52
C PRO A 34 -5.68 14.71 2.44
N LEU A 35 -4.67 13.97 2.91
CA LEU A 35 -4.80 12.51 3.05
C LEU A 35 -6.11 12.21 3.80
N ASN A 36 -6.98 11.38 3.22
CA ASN A 36 -8.33 11.08 3.73
C ASN A 36 -9.33 12.25 3.71
N SER A 37 -9.23 13.14 2.73
CA SER A 37 -10.14 14.28 2.50
C SER A 37 -11.53 13.91 1.96
N GLY A 38 -11.70 12.67 1.49
CA GLY A 38 -12.98 12.16 1.01
C GLY A 38 -13.66 11.27 2.03
N ALA A 39 -14.99 11.23 2.00
CA ALA A 39 -15.74 10.19 2.68
C ALA A 39 -15.40 8.81 2.06
N PRO A 40 -15.25 7.75 2.86
CA PRO A 40 -15.04 6.40 2.36
C PRO A 40 -16.16 6.02 1.37
N SER A 41 -15.78 5.48 0.22
CA SER A 41 -16.73 5.04 -0.81
C SER A 41 -16.27 3.72 -1.41
N LYS A 42 -17.20 2.76 -1.52
CA LYS A 42 -16.94 1.50 -2.23
C LYS A 42 -16.94 1.65 -3.76
N GLY A 43 -17.38 2.79 -4.29
CA GLY A 43 -17.53 2.98 -5.73
C GLY A 43 -18.36 1.85 -6.36
N GLY A 44 -17.74 1.10 -7.28
CA GLY A 44 -18.34 -0.09 -7.92
C GLY A 44 -17.98 -1.43 -7.27
N LEU A 45 -17.27 -1.45 -6.13
CA LEU A 45 -16.86 -2.68 -5.45
C LEU A 45 -18.06 -3.34 -4.76
N ASN A 46 -18.22 -4.66 -4.95
CA ASN A 46 -19.12 -5.48 -4.14
C ASN A 46 -18.35 -6.01 -2.92
N LEU A 47 -18.85 -5.69 -1.71
CA LEU A 47 -18.28 -6.07 -0.42
C LEU A 47 -19.27 -6.90 0.42
N ASP A 48 -20.17 -7.64 -0.22
CA ASP A 48 -21.08 -8.58 0.43
C ASP A 48 -20.32 -9.76 1.06
N THR A 49 -19.15 -10.09 0.53
CA THR A 49 -18.29 -11.16 1.02
C THR A 49 -16.83 -10.84 0.80
N PHE A 50 -16.02 -10.96 1.85
CA PHE A 50 -14.57 -10.86 1.79
C PHE A 50 -13.95 -12.09 2.45
N VAL A 51 -13.18 -12.86 1.67
CA VAL A 51 -12.48 -14.06 2.14
C VAL A 51 -11.00 -13.90 1.83
N ALA A 52 -10.16 -14.00 2.84
CA ALA A 52 -8.71 -14.03 2.69
C ALA A 52 -8.20 -15.45 2.95
N ILE A 53 -7.51 -16.02 1.96
CA ILE A 53 -6.90 -17.35 2.05
C ILE A 53 -5.39 -17.16 1.87
N GLY A 54 -4.61 -17.80 2.74
CA GLY A 54 -3.16 -17.76 2.62
C GLY A 54 -2.48 -18.49 3.77
N ASP A 55 -1.28 -18.01 4.10
CA ASP A 55 -0.34 -18.66 5.00
C ASP A 55 0.04 -17.73 6.17
N SER A 56 1.29 -17.84 6.64
CA SER A 56 1.86 -17.04 7.72
C SER A 56 1.70 -15.53 7.50
N LEU A 57 1.87 -15.03 6.27
CA LEU A 57 1.75 -13.60 6.00
C LEU A 57 0.31 -13.12 6.16
N THR A 58 -0.65 -13.93 5.71
CA THR A 58 -2.08 -13.66 5.84
C THR A 58 -2.53 -13.73 7.30
N ALA A 59 -1.97 -14.64 8.09
CA ALA A 59 -2.29 -14.81 9.50
C ALA A 59 -1.66 -13.75 10.42
N GLY A 60 -0.69 -12.96 9.96
CA GLY A 60 0.08 -12.07 10.86
C GLY A 60 1.03 -12.84 11.78
N TYR A 61 1.56 -13.97 11.29
CA TYR A 61 2.58 -14.76 11.96
C TYR A 61 3.92 -14.02 11.97
N ALA A 62 4.59 -13.98 13.11
CA ALA A 62 5.85 -13.28 13.31
C ALA A 62 6.74 -14.08 14.27
N ASP A 63 8.05 -13.89 14.22
CA ASP A 63 9.01 -14.47 15.19
C ASP A 63 8.86 -15.97 15.49
N GLY A 64 8.36 -16.75 14.52
CA GLY A 64 8.18 -18.19 14.68
C GLY A 64 6.88 -18.62 15.39
N ALA A 65 5.93 -17.71 15.64
CA ALA A 65 4.65 -18.03 16.26
C ALA A 65 3.49 -17.11 15.84
N LEU A 66 2.28 -17.47 16.27
CA LEU A 66 1.12 -16.58 16.23
C LEU A 66 1.05 -15.76 17.51
N TYR A 67 0.77 -14.47 17.34
CA TYR A 67 0.59 -13.49 18.40
C TYR A 67 -0.74 -12.78 18.18
N LEU A 68 -1.52 -12.56 19.23
CA LEU A 68 -2.80 -11.86 19.15
C LEU A 68 -2.65 -10.49 18.45
N LEU A 69 -1.62 -9.71 18.81
CA LEU A 69 -1.32 -8.43 18.17
C LEU A 69 -0.95 -8.59 16.70
N GLY A 70 -0.20 -9.63 16.33
CA GLY A 70 0.12 -9.92 14.93
C GLY A 70 -1.13 -10.19 14.10
N GLN A 71 -2.04 -11.02 14.62
CA GLN A 71 -3.31 -11.35 13.97
C GLN A 71 -4.25 -10.14 13.85
N GLN A 72 -4.31 -9.29 14.89
CA GLN A 72 -5.07 -8.03 14.86
C GLN A 72 -4.50 -7.01 13.86
N ASN A 73 -3.22 -7.11 13.52
CA ASN A 73 -2.57 -6.25 12.52
C ASN A 73 -2.26 -6.99 11.21
N SER A 74 -2.89 -8.14 10.98
CA SER A 74 -2.75 -8.87 9.72
C SER A 74 -3.35 -8.06 8.56
N PHE A 75 -2.78 -8.17 7.35
CA PHE A 75 -3.26 -7.40 6.21
C PHE A 75 -4.76 -7.64 5.89
N PRO A 76 -5.32 -8.85 6.03
CA PRO A 76 -6.76 -9.05 5.84
C PRO A 76 -7.59 -8.29 6.87
N ASN A 77 -7.16 -8.27 8.13
CA ASN A 77 -7.88 -7.52 9.17
C ASN A 77 -7.83 -6.02 8.92
N MET A 78 -6.67 -5.50 8.52
CA MET A 78 -6.54 -4.09 8.15
C MET A 78 -7.44 -3.72 6.97
N LEU A 79 -7.51 -4.55 5.93
CA LEU A 79 -8.42 -4.34 4.81
C LEU A 79 -9.88 -4.41 5.25
N ALA A 80 -10.25 -5.39 6.07
CA ALA A 80 -11.60 -5.52 6.61
C ALA A 80 -12.03 -4.28 7.42
N GLN A 81 -11.12 -3.70 8.21
CA GLN A 81 -11.38 -2.44 8.92
C GLN A 81 -11.66 -1.27 7.96
N GLN A 82 -11.02 -1.24 6.79
CA GLN A 82 -11.36 -0.25 5.76
C GLN A 82 -12.71 -0.55 5.11
N PHE A 83 -13.00 -1.82 4.82
CA PHE A 83 -14.28 -2.22 4.24
C PHE A 83 -15.46 -1.97 5.18
N ALA A 84 -15.27 -2.07 6.49
CA ALA A 84 -16.27 -1.76 7.51
C ALA A 84 -16.74 -0.29 7.47
N GLN A 85 -15.98 0.61 6.84
CA GLN A 85 -16.39 2.01 6.65
C GLN A 85 -17.48 2.16 5.55
N VAL A 86 -17.64 1.15 4.68
CA VAL A 86 -18.49 1.19 3.49
C VAL A 86 -19.35 -0.07 3.28
N SER A 87 -19.22 -1.07 4.16
CA SER A 87 -19.95 -2.34 4.17
C SER A 87 -20.25 -2.78 5.61
N SER A 88 -21.31 -3.57 5.76
CA SER A 88 -21.69 -4.20 7.04
C SER A 88 -21.23 -5.67 7.14
N ALA A 89 -20.61 -6.21 6.08
CA ALA A 89 -20.03 -7.54 6.13
C ALA A 89 -18.88 -7.56 7.16
N GLY A 90 -19.03 -8.41 8.18
CA GLY A 90 -18.00 -8.63 9.19
C GLY A 90 -16.81 -9.41 8.64
N PHE A 91 -15.70 -9.38 9.37
CA PHE A 91 -14.54 -10.22 9.11
C PHE A 91 -14.22 -11.02 10.35
N GLU A 92 -14.35 -12.35 10.23
CA GLU A 92 -14.07 -13.29 11.30
C GLU A 92 -12.73 -13.97 11.01
N GLN A 93 -11.82 -13.95 11.99
CA GLN A 93 -10.55 -14.67 11.93
C GLN A 93 -10.27 -15.37 13.26
N PRO A 94 -9.66 -16.56 13.24
CA PRO A 94 -9.26 -17.23 14.46
C PRO A 94 -8.13 -16.46 15.15
N LEU A 95 -8.30 -16.17 16.44
CA LEU A 95 -7.31 -15.47 17.26
C LEU A 95 -6.74 -16.41 18.33
N VAL A 96 -5.45 -16.26 18.62
CA VAL A 96 -4.85 -16.81 19.84
C VAL A 96 -5.23 -15.95 21.05
N SER A 97 -5.12 -16.49 22.26
CA SER A 97 -5.54 -15.81 23.49
C SER A 97 -4.60 -14.72 24.00
N ASP A 98 -3.35 -14.69 23.54
CA ASP A 98 -2.28 -13.89 24.12
C ASP A 98 -1.17 -13.53 23.11
N ASN A 99 -0.09 -12.92 23.62
CA ASN A 99 1.10 -12.57 22.86
C ASN A 99 2.36 -13.31 23.36
N LEU A 100 2.20 -14.54 23.86
CA LEU A 100 3.30 -15.35 24.38
C LEU A 100 3.95 -16.25 23.32
N GLY A 101 3.45 -16.20 22.07
CA GLY A 101 4.04 -16.95 20.96
C GLY A 101 3.92 -18.47 21.15
N GLY A 102 2.84 -18.94 21.77
CA GLY A 102 2.60 -20.36 22.01
C GLY A 102 3.30 -20.93 23.24
N LEU A 103 3.94 -20.10 24.07
CA LEU A 103 4.41 -20.48 25.39
C LEU A 103 3.23 -20.52 26.37
N LEU A 104 2.72 -21.73 26.62
CA LEU A 104 1.73 -22.02 27.68
C LEU A 104 2.37 -22.81 28.81
#